data_AF-A0A0H4T8R1-F1
#
_entry.id   AF-A0A0H4T8R1-F1
#
_cell.length_a   1.000
_cell.length_b   1.000
_cell.length_c   1.000
_cell.angle_alpha   90.00
_cell.angle_beta   90.00
_cell.angle_gamma   90.00
#
_symmetry.space_group_name_H-M   'P 1'
#
loop_
_entity.id
_entity.type
_entity.pdbx_description
1 polymer ?
#
loop_
_entity_poly.entity_id
_entity_poly.type
_entity_poly.pdbx_seq_one_letter_code
_entity_poly.pdbx_strand_id
1 'polypeptide(L)'
;MQVQRTRSPSVMDKLSYVLSSGQREKVLATVIPGPKTPVQISMQTGLRLPHVSRALSQLVRADLVRSVGGERRGKLYAPSDLGRAVFVELAETRGDRLIAPMARGSHFRNYHHWVATYFGPKAADDILLDVGVDPAHLDPDGWYPLRYAVEALDLIESRFGDGTYDTIRRMLREEAQNFPSIKRLITRVLPFPILLELSPNSYNREFNHGRLEVEVGDRRALMKNYDWMSSPARCAAWLGTYEGGLAMLGKKASVSKVACMLRGDLYCGYVIEW
;
A
#
# COMPACT_ATOMS: atom_id res chain seq x y z
N MET A 1 19.40 -11.45 -21.71
CA MET A 1 20.71 -11.17 -21.07
C MET A 1 20.49 -10.24 -19.89
N GLN A 2 20.56 -10.74 -18.67
CA GLN A 2 20.48 -9.91 -17.46
C GLN A 2 21.86 -9.30 -17.19
N VAL A 3 21.93 -7.97 -17.14
CA VAL A 3 23.11 -7.23 -16.71
C VAL A 3 23.28 -7.47 -15.21
N GLN A 4 24.28 -8.26 -14.83
CA GLN A 4 24.68 -8.41 -13.43
C GLN A 4 25.21 -7.05 -12.93
N ARG A 5 24.38 -6.32 -12.17
CA ARG A 5 24.85 -5.17 -11.39
C ARG A 5 25.85 -5.68 -10.35
N THR A 6 27.09 -5.20 -10.43
CA THR A 6 28.12 -5.50 -9.42
C THR A 6 27.71 -4.87 -8.09
N ARG A 7 27.20 -5.67 -7.15
CA ARG A 7 26.75 -5.21 -5.83
C ARG A 7 27.96 -5.03 -4.91
N SER A 8 27.93 -4.00 -4.05
CA SER A 8 29.00 -3.73 -3.07
C SER A 8 29.13 -4.91 -2.08
N PRO A 9 30.35 -5.42 -1.80
CA PRO A 9 30.59 -6.46 -0.79
C PRO A 9 29.97 -6.13 0.59
N SER A 10 30.03 -4.86 0.99
CA SER A 10 29.49 -4.39 2.28
C SER A 10 27.97 -4.52 2.40
N VAL A 11 27.24 -4.43 1.28
CA VAL A 11 25.76 -4.53 1.28
C VAL A 11 25.35 -6.00 1.39
N MET A 12 26.05 -6.90 0.69
CA MET A 12 25.77 -8.34 0.72
C MET A 12 26.03 -8.96 2.09
N ASP A 13 27.09 -8.53 2.78
CA ASP A 13 27.37 -8.97 4.16
C ASP A 13 26.26 -8.56 5.12
N LYS A 14 25.78 -7.32 5.01
CA LYS A 14 24.68 -6.81 5.84
C LYS A 14 23.33 -7.43 5.47
N LEU A 15 23.12 -7.76 4.21
CA LEU A 15 21.96 -8.53 3.77
C LEU A 15 21.93 -9.89 4.47
N SER A 16 23.02 -10.66 4.42
CA SER A 16 23.14 -11.96 5.13
C SER A 16 22.90 -11.80 6.64
N TYR A 17 23.43 -10.72 7.22
CA TYR A 17 23.16 -10.36 8.61
C TYR A 17 21.68 -10.11 8.91
N VAL A 18 20.93 -9.44 8.04
CA VAL A 18 19.48 -9.22 8.24
C VAL A 18 18.69 -10.52 8.03
N LEU A 19 19.00 -11.28 6.98
CA LEU A 19 18.33 -12.53 6.61
C LEU A 19 18.33 -13.59 7.72
N SER A 20 19.41 -13.65 8.50
CA SER A 20 19.55 -14.57 9.62
C SER A 20 18.63 -14.26 10.81
N SER A 21 17.78 -13.23 10.76
CA SER A 21 16.76 -12.97 11.79
C SER A 21 15.51 -12.27 11.27
N GLY A 22 14.36 -12.97 11.35
CA GLY A 22 13.06 -12.39 11.04
C GLY A 22 12.66 -11.19 11.93
N GLN A 23 13.25 -11.04 13.12
CA GLN A 23 13.04 -9.84 13.95
C GLN A 23 13.78 -8.63 13.37
N ARG A 24 15.03 -8.81 12.90
CA ARG A 24 15.80 -7.73 12.25
C ARG A 24 15.14 -7.29 10.95
N GLU A 25 14.71 -8.25 10.14
CA GLU A 25 13.96 -8.00 8.90
C GLU A 25 12.70 -7.17 9.15
N LYS A 26 11.81 -7.63 10.04
CA LYS A 26 10.57 -6.90 10.37
C LYS A 26 10.84 -5.50 10.90
N VAL A 27 11.80 -5.35 11.81
CA VAL A 27 12.12 -4.05 12.41
C VAL A 27 12.75 -3.10 11.40
N LEU A 28 13.68 -3.58 10.56
CA LEU A 28 14.26 -2.78 9.48
C LEU A 28 13.17 -2.34 8.50
N ALA A 29 12.34 -3.26 8.03
CA ALA A 29 11.25 -2.96 7.10
C ALA A 29 10.28 -1.90 7.63
N THR A 30 10.00 -1.95 8.93
CA THR A 30 9.06 -1.04 9.57
C THR A 30 9.60 0.39 9.66
N VAL A 31 10.91 0.61 9.77
CA VAL A 31 11.48 1.97 9.85
C VAL A 31 11.78 2.59 8.48
N ILE A 32 11.78 1.80 7.40
CA ILE A 32 12.09 2.29 6.04
C ILE A 32 11.19 3.45 5.59
N PRO A 33 9.85 3.41 5.81
CA PRO A 33 8.97 4.51 5.44
C PRO A 33 9.23 5.81 6.21
N GLY A 34 9.87 5.74 7.38
CA GLY A 34 10.18 6.93 8.17
C GLY A 34 10.48 6.66 9.64
N PRO A 35 10.91 7.69 10.39
CA PRO A 35 11.28 7.55 11.79
C PRO A 35 10.14 7.00 12.65
N LYS A 36 10.41 6.00 13.49
CA LYS A 36 9.42 5.40 14.39
C LYS A 36 9.96 5.18 15.80
N THR A 37 9.03 5.19 16.76
CA THR A 37 9.30 4.80 18.15
C THR A 37 9.26 3.27 18.30
N PRO A 38 9.92 2.71 19.33
CA PRO A 38 9.83 1.28 19.63
C PRO A 38 8.39 0.77 19.82
N VAL A 39 7.50 1.60 20.37
CA VAL A 39 6.08 1.25 20.58
C VAL A 39 5.36 1.12 19.24
N GLN A 40 5.54 2.08 18.33
CA GLN A 40 4.96 2.00 16.98
C GLN A 40 5.46 0.77 16.22
N ILE A 41 6.75 0.46 16.31
CA ILE A 41 7.33 -0.73 15.66
C ILE A 41 6.75 -2.01 16.27
N SER A 42 6.59 -2.08 17.59
CA SER A 42 5.96 -3.22 18.29
C SER A 42 4.54 -3.48 17.79
N MET A 43 3.72 -2.43 17.68
CA MET A 43 2.35 -2.52 17.18
C MET A 43 2.28 -2.99 15.72
N GLN A 44 3.15 -2.45 14.86
CA GLN A 44 3.14 -2.76 13.42
C GLN A 44 3.69 -4.15 13.10
N THR A 45 4.66 -4.64 13.88
CA THR A 45 5.30 -5.94 13.66
C THR A 45 4.68 -7.09 14.44
N GLY A 46 3.84 -6.80 15.44
CA GLY A 46 3.33 -7.76 16.42
C GLY A 46 4.40 -8.29 17.39
N LEU A 47 5.63 -7.73 17.35
CA LEU A 47 6.72 -8.14 18.24
C LEU A 47 6.56 -7.48 19.61
N ARG A 48 6.87 -8.20 20.69
CA ARG A 48 6.95 -7.62 22.04
C ARG A 48 8.07 -6.56 22.10
N LEU A 49 7.84 -5.48 22.85
CA LEU A 49 8.79 -4.37 23.02
C LEU A 49 10.25 -4.77 23.32
N PRO A 50 10.54 -5.81 24.14
CA PRO A 50 11.91 -6.26 24.35
C PRO A 50 12.59 -6.79 23.08
N HIS A 51 11.85 -7.48 22.20
CA HIS A 51 12.37 -7.97 20.93
C HIS A 51 12.64 -6.82 19.96
N VAL A 52 11.74 -5.83 19.91
CA VAL A 52 11.94 -4.62 19.12
C VAL A 52 13.19 -3.87 19.58
N SER A 53 13.34 -3.66 20.90
CA SER A 53 14.48 -2.93 21.47
C SER A 53 15.81 -3.64 21.18
N ARG A 54 15.82 -4.97 21.28
CA ARG A 54 16.99 -5.80 20.95
C ARG A 54 17.35 -5.69 19.46
N ALA A 55 16.36 -5.84 18.58
CA ALA A 55 16.57 -5.75 17.12
C ALA A 55 17.03 -4.35 16.69
N LEU A 56 16.46 -3.27 17.26
CA LEU A 56 16.92 -1.91 17.02
C LEU A 56 18.37 -1.72 17.46
N SER A 57 18.74 -2.21 18.64
CA SER A 57 20.13 -2.11 19.14
C SER A 57 21.11 -2.85 18.21
N GLN A 58 20.71 -4.01 17.68
CA GLN A 58 21.48 -4.78 16.70
C GLN A 58 21.65 -4.03 15.37
N LEU A 59 20.55 -3.49 14.83
CA LEU A 59 20.57 -2.75 13.57
C LEU A 59 21.33 -1.42 13.67
N VAL A 60 21.29 -0.75 14.83
CA VAL A 60 22.11 0.45 15.10
C VAL A 60 23.60 0.11 15.13
N ARG A 61 24.00 -0.96 15.83
CA ARG A 61 25.41 -1.42 15.84
C ARG A 61 25.90 -1.83 14.45
N ALA A 62 25.00 -2.30 13.60
CA ALA A 62 25.31 -2.68 12.23
C ALA A 62 25.31 -1.50 11.23
N ASP A 63 25.05 -0.27 11.69
CA ASP A 63 24.83 0.94 10.89
C ASP A 63 23.74 0.77 9.82
N LEU A 64 22.67 0.04 10.15
CA LEU A 64 21.48 -0.11 9.30
C LEU A 64 20.34 0.82 9.74
N VAL A 65 20.36 1.26 10.99
CA VAL A 65 19.39 2.15 11.59
C VAL A 65 20.13 3.17 12.45
N ARG A 66 19.64 4.41 12.50
CA ARG A 66 20.17 5.49 13.32
C ARG A 66 19.09 6.01 14.26
N SER A 67 19.48 6.48 15.43
CA SER A 67 18.57 7.22 16.29
C SER A 67 18.59 8.69 15.87
N VAL A 68 17.42 9.25 15.59
CA VAL A 68 17.28 10.59 14.98
C VAL A 68 16.58 11.60 15.89
N GLY A 69 16.34 11.27 17.15
CA GLY A 69 15.81 12.21 18.16
C GLY A 69 15.30 11.54 19.43
N GLY A 70 15.25 12.31 20.54
CA GLY A 70 14.64 11.98 21.84
C GLY A 70 15.55 11.29 22.86
N GLU A 71 15.55 11.77 24.12
CA GLU A 71 16.13 11.05 25.27
C GLU A 71 15.14 10.01 25.82
N ARG A 72 15.58 8.76 25.98
CA ARG A 72 14.86 7.56 26.54
C ARG A 72 13.38 7.37 26.12
N ARG A 73 12.47 8.28 26.46
CA ARG A 73 11.04 8.29 26.12
C ARG A 73 10.81 9.15 24.87
N GLY A 74 10.24 8.56 23.81
CA GLY A 74 10.06 9.26 22.52
C GLY A 74 11.25 9.13 21.55
N LYS A 75 12.18 8.20 21.82
CA LYS A 75 13.33 7.94 20.94
C LYS A 75 12.87 7.45 19.57
N LEU A 76 13.29 8.14 18.51
CA LEU A 76 12.97 7.81 17.12
C LEU A 76 14.14 7.11 16.43
N TYR A 77 13.79 6.15 15.57
CA TYR A 77 14.72 5.35 14.78
C TYR A 77 14.37 5.43 13.31
N ALA A 78 15.36 5.70 12.47
CA ALA A 78 15.25 5.81 11.01
C ALA A 78 16.35 4.98 10.32
N PRO A 79 16.17 4.53 9.07
CA PRO A 79 17.20 3.78 8.37
C PRO A 79 18.40 4.68 8.03
N SER A 80 19.59 4.10 8.02
CA SER A 80 20.77 4.72 7.39
C SER A 80 20.71 4.53 5.86
N ASP A 81 21.62 5.17 5.12
CA ASP A 81 21.75 4.94 3.67
C ASP A 81 22.12 3.49 3.36
N LEU A 82 23.01 2.90 4.16
CA LEU A 82 23.35 1.47 4.09
C LEU A 82 22.13 0.59 4.41
N GLY A 83 21.34 0.96 5.41
CA GLY A 83 20.09 0.28 5.75
C GLY A 83 19.06 0.29 4.63
N ARG A 84 18.94 1.42 3.90
CA ARG A 84 18.10 1.53 2.71
C ARG A 84 18.61 0.65 1.57
N ALA A 85 19.92 0.68 1.30
CA ALA A 85 20.53 -0.16 0.26
C ALA A 85 20.36 -1.67 0.55
N VAL A 86 20.60 -2.07 1.81
CA VAL A 86 20.39 -3.46 2.27
C VAL A 86 18.93 -3.86 2.19
N PHE A 87 17.99 -2.95 2.48
CA PHE A 87 16.57 -3.22 2.34
C PHE A 87 16.14 -3.45 0.90
N VAL A 88 16.70 -2.70 -0.06
CA VAL A 88 16.48 -2.93 -1.51
C VAL A 88 16.95 -4.33 -1.89
N GLU A 89 18.16 -4.71 -1.48
CA GLU A 89 18.71 -6.04 -1.75
C GLU A 89 17.94 -7.16 -1.04
N LEU A 90 17.46 -6.89 0.16
CA LEU A 90 16.56 -7.79 0.88
C LEU A 90 15.26 -7.97 0.09
N ALA A 91 14.73 -6.92 -0.56
CA ALA A 91 13.48 -6.97 -1.35
C ALA A 91 13.61 -7.87 -2.56
N GLU A 92 14.77 -7.80 -3.20
CA GLU A 92 15.10 -8.64 -4.35
C GLU A 92 15.39 -10.09 -3.92
N THR A 93 16.04 -10.29 -2.78
CA THR A 93 16.51 -11.62 -2.32
C THR A 93 15.43 -12.43 -1.58
N ARG A 94 14.53 -11.74 -0.85
CA ARG A 94 13.44 -12.31 -0.05
C ARG A 94 12.09 -11.97 -0.65
N GLY A 95 11.91 -12.20 -1.95
CA GLY A 95 10.63 -12.02 -2.63
C GLY A 95 9.43 -12.69 -1.92
N ASP A 96 9.68 -13.56 -0.93
CA ASP A 96 8.75 -14.24 -0.05
C ASP A 96 8.44 -13.56 1.31
N ARG A 97 9.31 -12.67 1.85
CA ARG A 97 9.22 -12.27 3.29
C ARG A 97 9.51 -10.83 3.68
N LEU A 98 9.79 -9.94 2.73
CA LEU A 98 9.74 -8.52 3.03
C LEU A 98 8.30 -8.04 3.26
N ILE A 99 8.12 -6.99 4.07
CA ILE A 99 6.93 -6.13 3.94
C ILE A 99 7.10 -5.41 2.59
N ALA A 100 7.00 -6.17 1.50
CA ALA A 100 6.66 -5.64 0.21
C ALA A 100 5.37 -4.83 0.41
N PRO A 101 5.18 -3.72 -0.30
CA PRO A 101 3.86 -3.14 -0.39
C PRO A 101 2.89 -4.27 -0.76
N MET A 102 1.94 -4.56 0.11
CA MET A 102 0.95 -5.61 -0.08
C MET A 102 -0.43 -4.97 -0.17
N ALA A 103 -1.28 -5.59 -0.97
CA ALA A 103 -2.71 -5.36 -1.00
C ALA A 103 -3.43 -6.62 -0.49
N ARG A 104 -4.64 -6.44 0.02
CA ARG A 104 -5.53 -7.57 0.30
C ARG A 104 -5.97 -8.27 -0.98
N GLY A 105 -6.22 -9.57 -0.90
CA GLY A 105 -6.76 -10.38 -1.99
C GLY A 105 -8.12 -9.88 -2.51
N SER A 106 -8.87 -9.14 -1.68
CA SER A 106 -10.10 -8.42 -2.03
C SER A 106 -9.96 -7.60 -3.32
N HIS A 107 -8.80 -6.99 -3.57
CA HIS A 107 -8.53 -6.23 -4.79
C HIS A 107 -8.60 -7.12 -6.03
N PHE A 108 -7.85 -8.22 -6.03
CA PHE A 108 -7.81 -9.17 -7.14
C PHE A 108 -9.17 -9.83 -7.36
N ARG A 109 -9.89 -10.16 -6.28
CA ARG A 109 -11.24 -10.72 -6.38
C ARG A 109 -12.19 -9.75 -7.05
N ASN A 110 -12.13 -8.47 -6.67
CA ASN A 110 -13.00 -7.45 -7.24
C ASN A 110 -12.65 -7.18 -8.72
N TYR A 111 -11.35 -7.16 -9.07
CA TYR A 111 -10.92 -7.05 -10.47
C TYR A 111 -11.41 -8.23 -11.31
N HIS A 112 -11.23 -9.45 -10.77
CA HIS A 112 -11.69 -10.68 -11.41
C HIS A 112 -13.21 -10.69 -11.59
N HIS A 113 -13.97 -10.39 -10.53
CA HIS A 113 -15.43 -10.34 -10.57
C HIS A 113 -15.92 -9.37 -11.65
N TRP A 114 -15.36 -8.16 -11.69
CA TRP A 114 -15.76 -7.16 -12.67
C TRP A 114 -15.39 -7.59 -14.10
N VAL A 115 -14.14 -8.02 -14.33
CA VAL A 115 -13.72 -8.49 -15.66
C VAL A 115 -14.55 -9.70 -16.11
N ALA A 116 -14.85 -10.64 -15.22
CA ALA A 116 -15.66 -11.80 -15.53
C ALA A 116 -17.10 -11.40 -15.93
N THR A 117 -17.65 -10.40 -15.26
CA THR A 117 -18.99 -9.88 -15.52
C THR A 117 -19.10 -9.22 -16.91
N TYR A 118 -18.09 -8.46 -17.32
CA TYR A 118 -18.15 -7.66 -18.56
C TYR A 118 -17.43 -8.29 -19.77
N PHE A 119 -16.44 -9.15 -19.54
CA PHE A 119 -15.57 -9.72 -20.59
C PHE A 119 -15.43 -11.24 -20.51
N GLY A 120 -16.10 -11.88 -19.53
CA GLY A 120 -16.16 -13.32 -19.39
C GLY A 120 -15.09 -13.92 -18.45
N PRO A 121 -15.36 -15.11 -17.87
CA PRO A 121 -14.53 -15.69 -16.81
C PRO A 121 -13.11 -15.99 -17.26
N LYS A 122 -12.92 -16.47 -18.49
CA LYS A 122 -11.59 -16.75 -19.04
C LYS A 122 -10.71 -15.49 -19.07
N ALA A 123 -11.28 -14.36 -19.50
CA ALA A 123 -10.54 -13.10 -19.55
C ALA A 123 -10.11 -12.65 -18.14
N ALA A 124 -10.94 -12.89 -17.13
CA ALA A 124 -10.63 -12.59 -15.74
C ALA A 124 -9.52 -13.49 -15.18
N ASP A 125 -9.57 -14.79 -15.49
CA ASP A 125 -8.54 -15.75 -15.10
C ASP A 125 -7.19 -15.40 -15.73
N ASP A 126 -7.18 -15.11 -17.04
CA ASP A 126 -5.97 -14.74 -17.79
C ASP A 126 -5.28 -13.51 -17.16
N ILE A 127 -6.04 -12.47 -16.76
CA ILE A 127 -5.48 -11.29 -16.08
C ILE A 127 -4.73 -11.66 -14.79
N LEU A 128 -5.33 -12.52 -13.94
CA LEU A 128 -4.70 -12.90 -12.68
C LEU A 128 -3.49 -13.80 -12.89
N LEU A 129 -3.60 -14.76 -13.81
CA LEU A 129 -2.50 -15.68 -14.15
C LEU A 129 -1.28 -14.92 -14.69
N ASP A 130 -1.50 -13.91 -15.54
CA ASP A 130 -0.42 -13.12 -16.14
C ASP A 130 0.38 -12.29 -15.12
N VAL A 131 -0.24 -11.90 -13.99
CA VAL A 131 0.46 -11.25 -12.87
C VAL A 131 0.95 -12.23 -11.80
N GLY A 132 0.84 -13.53 -12.06
CA GLY A 132 1.29 -14.59 -11.16
C GLY A 132 0.37 -14.86 -9.96
N VAL A 133 -0.93 -14.57 -10.09
CA VAL A 133 -1.96 -14.88 -9.09
C VAL A 133 -2.87 -15.98 -9.63
N ASP A 134 -2.95 -17.10 -8.92
CA ASP A 134 -3.85 -18.19 -9.29
C ASP A 134 -5.29 -17.89 -8.81
N PRO A 135 -6.27 -17.73 -9.73
CA PRO A 135 -7.66 -17.45 -9.37
C PRO A 135 -8.29 -18.56 -8.50
N ALA A 136 -7.88 -19.81 -8.67
CA ALA A 136 -8.44 -20.94 -7.92
C ALA A 136 -8.02 -20.95 -6.43
N HIS A 137 -6.92 -20.28 -6.10
CA HIS A 137 -6.35 -20.21 -4.76
C HIS A 137 -6.31 -18.79 -4.19
N LEU A 138 -7.13 -17.88 -4.75
CA LEU A 138 -7.22 -16.50 -4.29
C LEU A 138 -7.99 -16.42 -2.95
N ASP A 139 -7.27 -16.05 -1.88
CA ASP A 139 -7.85 -15.72 -0.58
C ASP A 139 -8.11 -14.20 -0.49
N PRO A 140 -9.37 -13.74 -0.41
CA PRO A 140 -9.69 -12.32 -0.32
C PRO A 140 -9.10 -11.61 0.90
N ASP A 141 -8.88 -12.34 2.00
CA ASP A 141 -8.26 -11.81 3.22
C ASP A 141 -6.73 -12.01 3.20
N GLY A 142 -6.18 -12.71 2.22
CA GLY A 142 -4.75 -12.92 2.03
C GLY A 142 -3.98 -11.64 1.70
N TRP A 143 -2.67 -11.64 1.92
CA TRP A 143 -1.78 -10.56 1.53
C TRP A 143 -1.04 -10.93 0.24
N TYR A 144 -1.13 -10.06 -0.75
CA TYR A 144 -0.49 -10.23 -2.06
C TYR A 144 0.40 -9.04 -2.40
N PRO A 145 1.50 -9.23 -3.14
CA PRO A 145 2.33 -8.12 -3.59
C PRO A 145 1.50 -7.07 -4.34
N LEU A 146 1.54 -5.83 -3.86
CA LEU A 146 0.84 -4.70 -4.45
C LEU A 146 1.21 -4.50 -5.92
N ARG A 147 2.47 -4.78 -6.31
CA ARG A 147 2.89 -4.67 -7.71
C ARG A 147 1.99 -5.47 -8.64
N TYR A 148 1.55 -6.67 -8.22
CA TYR A 148 0.64 -7.50 -9.01
C TYR A 148 -0.73 -6.85 -9.14
N ALA A 149 -1.22 -6.17 -8.10
CA ALA A 149 -2.46 -5.43 -8.19
C ALA A 149 -2.33 -4.24 -9.16
N VAL A 150 -1.18 -3.55 -9.18
CA VAL A 150 -0.93 -2.44 -10.12
C VAL A 150 -0.79 -2.94 -11.55
N GLU A 151 0.00 -3.99 -11.76
CA GLU A 151 0.18 -4.64 -13.06
C GLU A 151 -1.15 -5.19 -13.60
N ALA A 152 -2.01 -5.75 -12.73
CA ALA A 152 -3.34 -6.20 -13.14
C ALA A 152 -4.23 -5.04 -13.61
N LEU A 153 -4.19 -3.88 -12.95
CA LEU A 153 -4.89 -2.69 -13.42
C LEU A 153 -4.36 -2.23 -14.78
N ASP A 154 -3.04 -2.22 -14.97
CA ASP A 154 -2.43 -1.84 -16.25
C ASP A 154 -2.78 -2.84 -17.36
N LEU A 155 -2.83 -4.15 -17.06
CA LEU A 155 -3.28 -5.18 -18.01
C LEU A 155 -4.75 -5.02 -18.37
N ILE A 156 -5.63 -4.77 -17.40
CA ILE A 156 -7.06 -4.54 -17.65
C ILE A 156 -7.24 -3.34 -18.56
N GLU A 157 -6.54 -2.23 -18.29
CA GLU A 157 -6.58 -1.07 -19.17
C GLU A 157 -6.03 -1.40 -20.56
N SER A 158 -4.91 -2.12 -20.65
CA SER A 158 -4.30 -2.45 -21.94
C SER A 158 -5.17 -3.34 -22.83
N ARG A 159 -6.00 -4.20 -22.23
CA ARG A 159 -6.84 -5.18 -22.94
C ARG A 159 -8.26 -4.70 -23.20
N PHE A 160 -8.81 -3.92 -22.27
CA PHE A 160 -10.25 -3.58 -22.24
C PHE A 160 -10.51 -2.08 -22.13
N GLY A 161 -9.46 -1.28 -21.95
CA GLY A 161 -9.53 0.18 -21.94
C GLY A 161 -9.15 0.80 -23.28
N ASP A 162 -9.18 2.13 -23.30
CA ASP A 162 -8.86 2.98 -24.44
C ASP A 162 -7.68 3.94 -24.16
N GLY A 163 -7.02 3.79 -23.01
CA GLY A 163 -5.92 4.63 -22.54
C GLY A 163 -6.37 5.87 -21.76
N THR A 164 -7.68 6.12 -21.63
CA THR A 164 -8.21 7.19 -20.77
C THR A 164 -8.23 6.78 -19.30
N TYR A 165 -8.10 5.49 -19.00
CA TYR A 165 -8.27 4.89 -17.68
C TYR A 165 -9.69 4.97 -17.11
N ASP A 166 -10.69 5.36 -17.92
CA ASP A 166 -12.09 5.36 -17.48
C ASP A 166 -12.60 3.94 -17.19
N THR A 167 -12.14 2.93 -17.93
CA THR A 167 -12.42 1.51 -17.65
C THR A 167 -12.04 1.16 -16.21
N ILE A 168 -10.84 1.55 -15.77
CA ILE A 168 -10.38 1.32 -14.40
C ILE A 168 -11.18 2.12 -13.38
N ARG A 169 -11.46 3.41 -13.67
CA ARG A 169 -12.27 4.27 -12.79
C ARG A 169 -13.67 3.68 -12.59
N ARG A 170 -14.33 3.25 -13.66
CA ARG A 170 -15.65 2.61 -13.64
C ARG A 170 -15.63 1.32 -12.85
N MET A 171 -14.67 0.43 -13.13
CA MET A 171 -14.52 -0.84 -12.41
C MET A 171 -14.47 -0.60 -10.90
N LEU A 172 -13.57 0.28 -10.43
CA LEU A 172 -13.42 0.50 -8.99
C LEU A 172 -14.59 1.25 -8.37
N ARG A 173 -15.34 2.05 -9.14
CA ARG A 173 -16.59 2.66 -8.68
C ARG A 173 -17.66 1.64 -8.40
N GLU A 174 -17.86 0.69 -9.31
CA GLU A 174 -18.87 -0.37 -9.20
C GLU A 174 -18.50 -1.41 -8.14
N GLU A 175 -17.20 -1.70 -8.02
CA GLU A 175 -16.64 -2.66 -7.05
C GLU A 175 -16.37 -2.06 -5.65
N ALA A 176 -16.53 -0.75 -5.44
CA ALA A 176 -16.26 -0.11 -4.15
C ALA A 176 -17.02 -0.77 -2.99
N GLN A 177 -18.27 -1.17 -3.25
CA GLN A 177 -19.11 -1.87 -2.28
C GLN A 177 -18.59 -3.26 -1.91
N ASN A 178 -17.74 -3.89 -2.73
CA ASN A 178 -17.22 -5.22 -2.48
C ASN A 178 -15.99 -5.24 -1.57
N PHE A 179 -15.46 -4.06 -1.19
CA PHE A 179 -14.42 -3.94 -0.17
C PHE A 179 -15.00 -4.04 1.26
N PRO A 180 -14.59 -5.05 2.05
CA PRO A 180 -15.08 -5.19 3.43
C PRO A 180 -14.73 -4.00 4.33
N SER A 181 -13.56 -3.38 4.12
CA SER A 181 -13.13 -2.18 4.87
C SER A 181 -14.06 -0.98 4.66
N ILE A 182 -14.48 -0.73 3.41
CA ILE A 182 -15.39 0.35 3.05
C ILE A 182 -16.78 0.08 3.64
N LYS A 183 -17.32 -1.13 3.43
CA LYS A 183 -18.59 -1.57 4.06
C LYS A 183 -18.57 -1.34 5.57
N ARG A 184 -17.51 -1.80 6.25
CA ARG A 184 -17.36 -1.67 7.71
C ARG A 184 -17.28 -0.22 8.18
N LEU A 185 -16.74 0.68 7.37
CA LEU A 185 -16.69 2.09 7.70
C LEU A 185 -18.08 2.73 7.58
N ILE A 186 -18.75 2.49 6.45
CA ILE A 186 -20.06 3.07 6.13
C ILE A 186 -21.16 2.59 7.07
N THR A 187 -21.14 1.32 7.51
CA THR A 187 -22.15 0.76 8.42
C THR A 187 -22.13 1.34 9.84
N ARG A 188 -21.17 2.20 10.18
CA ARG A 188 -21.10 2.84 11.50
C ARG A 188 -22.13 3.95 11.74
N VAL A 189 -22.85 4.38 10.69
CA VAL A 189 -23.89 5.43 10.77
C VAL A 189 -23.38 6.70 11.46
N LEU A 190 -22.18 7.15 11.06
CA LEU A 190 -21.56 8.38 11.56
C LEU A 190 -21.79 9.56 10.60
N PRO A 191 -21.68 10.81 11.08
CA PRO A 191 -21.70 11.97 10.20
C PRO A 191 -20.63 11.85 9.10
N PHE A 192 -20.96 12.31 7.89
CA PHE A 192 -20.10 12.13 6.73
C PHE A 192 -18.67 12.69 6.89
N PRO A 193 -18.45 13.90 7.46
CA PRO A 193 -17.11 14.39 7.79
C PRO A 193 -16.30 13.42 8.66
N ILE A 194 -16.94 12.81 9.66
CA ILE A 194 -16.30 11.85 10.56
C ILE A 194 -15.96 10.54 9.84
N LEU A 195 -16.80 10.09 8.90
CA LEU A 195 -16.46 8.94 8.06
C LEU A 195 -15.20 9.21 7.22
N LEU A 196 -15.05 10.42 6.68
CA LEU A 196 -13.86 10.82 5.92
C LEU A 196 -12.60 10.83 6.81
N GLU A 197 -12.67 11.42 8.01
CA GLU A 197 -11.57 11.40 8.99
C GLU A 197 -11.16 9.98 9.39
N LEU A 198 -12.10 9.04 9.42
CA LEU A 198 -11.84 7.65 9.77
C LEU A 198 -11.38 6.79 8.59
N SER A 199 -11.41 7.31 7.36
CA SER A 199 -11.02 6.56 6.15
C SER A 199 -9.57 6.04 6.13
N PRO A 200 -8.56 6.65 6.80
CA PRO A 200 -7.24 6.05 6.96
C PRO A 200 -7.28 4.67 7.66
N ASN A 201 -8.27 4.41 8.50
CA ASN A 201 -8.44 3.08 9.10
C ASN A 201 -8.92 2.04 8.10
N SER A 202 -9.72 2.45 7.11
CA SER A 202 -10.16 1.59 6.00
C SER A 202 -8.96 1.24 5.14
N TYR A 203 -8.18 2.25 4.76
CA TYR A 203 -6.94 2.10 4.02
C TYR A 203 -5.99 1.08 4.66
N ASN A 204 -5.72 1.21 5.97
CA ASN A 204 -4.75 0.37 6.68
C ASN A 204 -5.19 -1.10 6.82
N ARG A 205 -6.44 -1.42 6.45
CA ARG A 205 -6.93 -2.80 6.38
C ARG A 205 -6.65 -3.44 5.03
N GLU A 206 -6.73 -2.64 3.96
CA GLU A 206 -6.49 -3.09 2.58
C GLU A 206 -5.02 -3.11 2.21
N PHE A 207 -4.20 -2.29 2.88
CA PHE A 207 -2.79 -2.10 2.53
C PHE A 207 -1.90 -2.07 3.78
N ASN A 208 -0.69 -2.61 3.65
CA ASN A 208 0.33 -2.57 4.70
C ASN A 208 1.40 -1.47 4.47
N HIS A 209 1.24 -0.67 3.42
CA HIS A 209 2.20 0.32 2.95
C HIS A 209 1.51 1.59 2.46
N GLY A 210 2.29 2.66 2.33
CA GLY A 210 1.84 4.02 2.06
C GLY A 210 1.06 4.62 3.24
N ARG A 211 0.62 5.87 3.08
CA ARG A 211 -0.19 6.56 4.09
C ARG A 211 -1.30 7.36 3.41
N LEU A 212 -2.51 7.25 3.95
CA LEU A 212 -3.62 8.15 3.65
C LEU A 212 -3.77 9.17 4.79
N GLU A 213 -3.68 10.44 4.45
CA GLU A 213 -4.09 11.54 5.32
C GLU A 213 -5.34 12.21 4.76
N VAL A 214 -6.19 12.71 5.65
CA VAL A 214 -7.43 13.38 5.26
C VAL A 214 -7.52 14.70 6.00
N GLU A 215 -7.71 15.77 5.23
CA GLU A 215 -8.01 17.10 5.75
C GLU A 215 -9.47 17.41 5.42
N VAL A 216 -10.32 17.51 6.45
CA VAL A 216 -11.74 17.81 6.30
C VAL A 216 -11.99 19.28 6.61
N GLY A 217 -12.71 19.96 5.71
CA GLY A 217 -13.28 21.28 5.92
C GLY A 217 -14.81 21.24 5.82
N ASP A 218 -15.46 22.40 5.75
CA ASP A 218 -16.93 22.50 5.85
C ASP A 218 -17.70 21.67 4.81
N ARG A 219 -17.34 21.83 3.53
CA ARG A 219 -18.00 21.19 2.37
C ARG A 219 -17.01 20.53 1.42
N ARG A 220 -15.82 20.22 1.94
CA ARG A 220 -14.75 19.59 1.17
C ARG A 220 -13.87 18.72 2.04
N ALA A 221 -13.25 17.73 1.44
CA ALA A 221 -12.16 16.99 2.05
C ALA A 221 -11.04 16.75 1.04
N LEU A 222 -9.79 16.86 1.49
CA LEU A 222 -8.61 16.53 0.72
C LEU A 222 -8.04 15.19 1.20
N MET A 223 -8.09 14.19 0.33
CA MET A 223 -7.54 12.85 0.52
C MET A 223 -6.12 12.81 -0.04
N LYS A 224 -5.11 12.57 0.81
CA LYS A 224 -3.68 12.67 0.45
C LYS A 224 -3.02 11.31 0.59
N ASN A 225 -2.65 10.70 -0.54
CA ASN A 225 -1.99 9.40 -0.58
C ASN A 225 -0.47 9.59 -0.76
N TYR A 226 0.29 9.17 0.24
CA TYR A 226 1.75 9.28 0.31
C TYR A 226 2.45 7.94 0.13
N ASP A 227 3.74 8.00 -0.21
CA ASP A 227 4.70 6.90 -0.11
C ASP A 227 4.23 5.63 -0.85
N TRP A 228 3.84 5.80 -2.12
CA TRP A 228 3.22 4.74 -2.92
C TRP A 228 3.79 4.65 -4.35
N MET A 229 3.82 3.43 -4.91
CA MET A 229 3.86 3.17 -6.36
C MET A 229 2.60 3.71 -7.08
N SER A 230 2.66 4.94 -7.57
CA SER A 230 1.58 5.53 -8.36
C SER A 230 1.69 5.11 -9.84
N SER A 231 0.56 4.90 -10.50
CA SER A 231 0.42 4.75 -11.95
C SER A 231 -0.86 5.47 -12.39
N PRO A 232 -1.00 5.85 -13.69
CA PRO A 232 -2.25 6.43 -14.18
C PRO A 232 -3.48 5.55 -13.87
N ALA A 233 -3.40 4.23 -14.12
CA ALA A 233 -4.45 3.27 -13.79
C ALA A 233 -4.78 3.27 -12.30
N ARG A 234 -3.76 3.31 -11.43
CA ARG A 234 -4.00 3.38 -9.98
C ARG A 234 -4.65 4.69 -9.54
N CYS A 235 -4.35 5.79 -10.22
CA CYS A 235 -4.98 7.07 -9.91
C CYS A 235 -6.47 7.06 -10.30
N ALA A 236 -6.80 6.46 -11.44
CA ALA A 236 -8.17 6.20 -11.84
C ALA A 236 -8.89 5.26 -10.86
N ALA A 237 -8.21 4.21 -10.37
CA ALA A 237 -8.74 3.29 -9.37
C ALA A 237 -9.14 4.00 -8.06
N TRP A 238 -8.32 4.93 -7.58
CA TRP A 238 -8.65 5.75 -6.40
C TRP A 238 -9.85 6.67 -6.63
N LEU A 239 -9.90 7.36 -7.78
CA LEU A 239 -11.06 8.18 -8.16
C LEU A 239 -12.35 7.35 -8.13
N GLY A 240 -12.32 6.18 -8.80
CA GLY A 240 -13.44 5.25 -8.82
C GLY A 240 -13.86 4.81 -7.42
N THR A 241 -12.91 4.43 -6.57
CA THR A 241 -13.20 3.95 -5.21
C THR A 241 -13.85 5.03 -4.36
N TYR A 242 -13.39 6.29 -4.44
CA TYR A 242 -14.02 7.40 -3.73
C TYR A 242 -15.43 7.68 -4.26
N GLU A 243 -15.64 7.69 -5.57
CA GLU A 243 -16.97 7.83 -6.18
C GLU A 243 -17.94 6.74 -5.74
N GLY A 244 -17.48 5.49 -5.75
CA GLY A 244 -18.30 4.35 -5.33
C GLY A 244 -18.66 4.43 -3.85
N GLY A 245 -17.72 4.83 -2.99
CA GLY A 245 -18.00 5.08 -1.57
C GLY A 245 -19.04 6.20 -1.34
N LEU A 246 -19.00 7.26 -2.13
CA LEU A 246 -20.00 8.33 -2.10
C LEU A 246 -21.38 7.86 -2.55
N ALA A 247 -21.42 7.05 -3.61
CA ALA A 247 -22.65 6.45 -4.12
C ALA A 247 -23.31 5.54 -3.07
N MET A 248 -22.51 4.72 -2.35
CA MET A 248 -23.00 3.90 -1.24
C MET A 248 -23.63 4.71 -0.10
N LEU A 249 -23.13 5.93 0.13
CA LEU A 249 -23.66 6.85 1.15
C LEU A 249 -24.84 7.70 0.65
N GLY A 250 -25.24 7.55 -0.62
CA GLY A 250 -26.26 8.39 -1.25
C GLY A 250 -25.88 9.87 -1.30
N LYS A 251 -24.58 10.19 -1.27
CA LYS A 251 -24.08 11.58 -1.24
C LYS A 251 -23.88 12.12 -2.64
N LYS A 252 -24.50 13.28 -2.92
CA LYS A 252 -24.19 14.08 -4.10
C LYS A 252 -22.89 14.84 -3.83
N ALA A 253 -21.80 14.34 -4.36
CA ALA A 253 -20.48 14.91 -4.21
C ALA A 253 -19.65 14.68 -5.47
N SER A 254 -18.69 15.57 -5.75
CA SER A 254 -17.72 15.42 -6.83
C SER A 254 -16.39 14.91 -6.27
N VAL A 255 -15.63 14.17 -7.09
CA VAL A 255 -14.25 13.78 -6.78
C VAL A 255 -13.35 14.23 -7.91
N SER A 256 -12.29 14.97 -7.59
CA SER A 256 -11.29 15.43 -8.57
C SER A 256 -9.88 15.21 -8.05
N LYS A 257 -8.94 14.95 -8.96
CA LYS A 257 -7.53 14.82 -8.62
C LYS A 257 -6.84 16.18 -8.71
N VAL A 258 -6.20 16.61 -7.62
CA VAL A 258 -5.56 17.93 -7.51
C VAL A 258 -4.03 17.88 -7.40
N ALA A 259 -3.47 16.75 -6.97
CA ALA A 259 -2.02 16.54 -6.88
C ALA A 259 -1.63 15.13 -7.36
N CYS A 260 -0.46 14.97 -7.95
CA CYS A 260 0.01 13.74 -8.57
C CYS A 260 1.52 13.53 -8.39
N MET A 261 1.92 12.45 -7.73
CA MET A 261 3.33 12.07 -7.60
C MET A 261 4.03 11.87 -8.94
N LEU A 262 3.30 11.43 -9.98
CA LEU A 262 3.86 11.28 -11.34
C LEU A 262 4.23 12.62 -11.98
N ARG A 263 3.75 13.74 -11.43
CA ARG A 263 4.11 15.11 -11.85
C ARG A 263 5.09 15.79 -10.88
N GLY A 264 5.65 15.04 -9.93
CA GLY A 264 6.61 15.56 -8.95
C GLY A 264 6.00 16.08 -7.64
N ASP A 265 4.67 15.98 -7.46
CA ASP A 265 4.05 16.34 -6.18
C ASP A 265 4.43 15.35 -5.07
N LEU A 266 4.41 15.79 -3.81
CA LEU A 266 4.75 14.94 -2.65
C LEU A 266 3.73 13.82 -2.40
N TYR A 267 2.52 13.92 -2.95
CA TYR A 267 1.43 12.97 -2.75
C TYR A 267 0.46 12.98 -3.95
N CYS A 268 -0.35 11.92 -4.05
CA CYS A 268 -1.54 11.92 -4.89
C CYS A 268 -2.74 12.44 -4.10
N GLY A 269 -3.23 13.62 -4.49
CA GLY A 269 -4.28 14.36 -3.80
C GLY A 269 -5.60 14.29 -4.53
N TYR A 270 -6.68 13.99 -3.82
CA TYR A 270 -8.04 13.93 -4.36
C TYR A 270 -8.96 14.78 -3.48
N VAL A 271 -9.66 15.73 -4.09
CA VAL A 271 -10.64 16.56 -3.40
C VAL A 271 -12.02 15.96 -3.60
N ILE A 272 -12.75 15.83 -2.50
CA ILE A 272 -14.17 15.50 -2.46
C ILE A 272 -14.92 16.78 -2.06
N GLU A 273 -15.92 17.20 -2.84
CA GLU A 273 -16.77 18.37 -2.53
C GLU A 273 -18.25 17.98 -2.51
N TRP A 274 -19.00 18.37 -1.46
CA TRP A 274 -20.41 17.98 -1.25
C TRP A 274 -21.30 19.13 -0.78
#